data_AF-A0A9Q3DPW1-F1
#
_entry.id   AF-A0A9Q3DPW1-F1
#
_cell.length_a   1.000
_cell.length_b   1.000
_cell.length_c   1.000
_cell.angle_alpha   90.00
_cell.angle_beta   90.00
_cell.angle_gamma   90.00
#
_symmetry.space_group_name_H-M   'P 1'
#
loop_
_entity.id
_entity.type
_entity.pdbx_description
1 polymer ?
#
loop_
_entity_poly.entity_id
_entity_poly.type
_entity_poly.pdbx_seq_one_letter_code
_entity_poly.pdbx_strand_id
1 'polypeptide(L)'
;MSDFRSLVSRIGDWGERALIHHFRKGLPSRILDHLDSHPSRVDSLQDLMDITLDLDTRYHEWQKEKNHYQEKKPEPPQSISSHPQNSSSSSHK
;
A
#
# COMPACT_ATOMS: atom_id res chain seq x y z
N MET A 1 10.16 20.10 -0.84
CA MET A 1 9.78 18.93 -1.66
C MET A 1 10.26 19.23 -3.06
N SER A 2 11.18 18.43 -3.61
CA SER A 2 11.64 18.61 -4.99
C SER A 2 10.77 17.73 -5.88
N ASP A 3 9.95 18.35 -6.72
CA ASP A 3 9.04 17.63 -7.60
C ASP A 3 9.79 17.05 -8.80
N PHE A 4 9.35 15.89 -9.29
CA PHE A 4 9.93 15.24 -10.47
C PHE A 4 10.04 16.21 -11.66
N ARG A 5 9.01 17.04 -11.87
CA ARG A 5 9.00 18.10 -12.90
C ARG A 5 10.14 19.11 -12.74
N SER A 6 10.51 19.47 -11.52
CA SER A 6 11.62 20.40 -11.25
C SER A 6 12.98 19.75 -11.57
N LEU A 7 13.11 18.45 -11.36
CA LEU A 7 14.28 17.67 -11.76
C LEU A 7 14.39 17.56 -13.29
N VAL A 8 13.27 17.32 -13.97
CA VAL A 8 13.20 17.27 -15.44
C VAL A 8 13.64 18.58 -16.07
N SER A 9 13.17 19.73 -15.56
CA SER A 9 13.57 21.05 -16.06
C SER A 9 15.08 21.31 -15.94
N ARG A 10 15.79 20.64 -15.03
CA ARG A 10 17.26 20.72 -14.91
C ARG A 10 18.01 19.81 -15.89
N ILE A 11 17.35 18.78 -16.43
CA ILE A 11 17.98 17.76 -17.29
C ILE A 11 17.95 18.18 -18.78
N GLY A 12 17.22 19.27 -19.11
CA GLY A 12 17.40 20.06 -20.33
C GLY A 12 16.84 19.48 -21.63
N ASP A 13 17.09 18.19 -21.91
CA ASP A 13 16.95 17.65 -23.27
C ASP A 13 16.25 16.29 -23.36
N TRP A 14 15.63 15.81 -22.28
CA TRP A 14 14.96 14.51 -22.32
C TRP A 14 13.57 14.64 -22.95
N GLY A 15 13.35 13.91 -24.04
CA GLY A 15 12.02 13.78 -24.63
C GLY A 15 11.04 13.09 -23.67
N GLU A 16 9.74 13.38 -23.83
CA GLU A 16 8.68 12.89 -22.94
C GLU A 16 8.68 11.35 -22.79
N ARG A 17 9.01 10.63 -23.87
CA ARG A 17 9.13 9.16 -23.84
C ARG A 17 10.27 8.68 -22.94
N ALA A 18 11.39 9.40 -22.89
CA ALA A 18 12.51 9.07 -22.01
C ALA A 18 12.14 9.34 -20.54
N LEU A 19 11.40 10.41 -20.29
CA LEU A 19 10.90 10.75 -18.95
C LEU A 19 9.89 9.72 -18.45
N ILE A 20 8.92 9.33 -19.28
CA ILE A 20 7.95 8.26 -18.98
C ILE A 20 8.70 6.97 -18.64
N HIS A 21 9.66 6.57 -19.48
CA HIS A 21 10.43 5.35 -19.25
C HIS A 21 11.22 5.40 -17.93
N HIS A 22 11.86 6.52 -17.63
CA HIS A 22 12.62 6.67 -16.39
C HIS A 22 11.71 6.70 -15.16
N PHE A 23 10.56 7.38 -15.25
CA PHE A 23 9.56 7.41 -14.20
C PHE A 23 9.04 5.99 -13.91
N ARG A 24 8.69 5.20 -14.94
CA ARG A 24 8.27 3.80 -14.77
C ARG A 24 9.30 2.95 -14.04
N LYS A 25 10.61 3.16 -14.28
CA LYS A 25 11.66 2.43 -13.55
C LYS A 25 11.68 2.69 -12.05
N GLY A 26 11.19 3.85 -11.60
CA GLY A 26 11.11 4.20 -10.19
C GLY A 26 9.84 3.68 -9.48
N LEU A 27 8.89 3.10 -10.23
CA LEU A 27 7.61 2.69 -9.67
C LEU A 27 7.68 1.32 -8.99
N PRO A 28 6.93 1.12 -7.90
CA PRO A 28 6.70 -0.19 -7.32
C PRO A 28 6.15 -1.18 -8.36
N SER A 29 6.60 -2.44 -8.30
CA SER A 29 6.15 -3.50 -9.22
C SER A 29 4.63 -3.68 -9.27
N ARG A 30 3.93 -3.46 -8.15
CA ARG A 30 2.46 -3.49 -8.10
C ARG A 30 1.80 -2.46 -9.03
N ILE A 31 2.37 -1.26 -9.13
CA ILE A 31 1.85 -0.19 -9.97
C ILE A 31 2.19 -0.51 -11.44
N LEU A 32 3.37 -1.08 -11.69
CA LEU A 32 3.75 -1.55 -13.02
C LEU A 32 2.82 -2.64 -13.54
N ASP A 33 2.45 -3.61 -12.70
CA ASP A 33 1.50 -4.68 -13.05
C ASP A 33 0.10 -4.12 -13.38
N HIS A 34 -0.36 -3.13 -12.60
CA HIS A 34 -1.60 -2.41 -12.90
C HIS A 34 -1.55 -1.61 -14.22
N LEU A 35 -0.41 -0.99 -14.51
CA LEU A 35 -0.20 -0.25 -15.76
C LEU A 35 -0.12 -1.18 -16.98
N ASP A 36 0.45 -2.38 -16.82
CA ASP A 36 0.56 -3.36 -17.91
C ASP A 36 -0.77 -4.11 -18.15
N SER A 37 -1.56 -4.34 -17.09
CA SER A 37 -2.90 -4.96 -17.19
C SER A 37 -3.97 -4.01 -17.73
N HIS A 38 -3.78 -2.70 -17.58
CA HIS A 38 -4.60 -1.68 -18.21
C HIS A 38 -3.72 -0.75 -19.05
N PRO A 39 -3.45 -1.11 -20.31
CA PRO A 39 -2.74 -0.27 -21.27
C PRO A 39 -3.63 0.88 -21.75
N SER A 40 -4.30 1.57 -20.82
CA SER A 40 -4.81 2.91 -21.04
C SER A 40 -3.61 3.74 -21.47
N ARG A 41 -3.69 4.28 -22.68
CA ARG A 41 -2.57 4.90 -23.37
C ARG A 41 -2.13 6.14 -22.58
N VAL A 42 -1.12 5.96 -21.72
CA VAL A 42 -0.42 7.05 -21.04
C VAL A 42 0.47 7.73 -22.06
N ASP A 43 -0.14 8.63 -22.84
CA ASP A 43 0.55 9.37 -23.89
C ASP A 43 1.38 10.53 -23.31
N SER A 44 1.04 11.02 -22.11
CA SER A 44 1.80 12.04 -21.40
C SER A 44 2.39 11.54 -20.07
N LEU A 45 3.53 12.13 -19.69
CA LEU A 45 4.10 11.95 -18.35
C LEU A 45 3.11 12.38 -17.25
N GLN A 46 2.30 13.41 -17.49
CA GLN A 46 1.33 13.88 -16.50
C GLN A 46 0.27 12.83 -16.21
N ASP A 47 -0.31 12.24 -17.25
CA ASP A 47 -1.31 11.18 -17.12
C ASP A 47 -0.76 9.99 -16.33
N LEU A 48 0.51 9.64 -16.60
CA LEU A 48 1.19 8.56 -15.86
C LEU A 48 1.34 8.89 -14.37
N MET A 49 1.67 10.13 -14.03
CA MET A 49 1.76 10.57 -12.63
C MET A 49 0.39 10.53 -11.94
N ASP A 50 -0.66 11.01 -12.61
CA ASP A 50 -2.01 11.06 -12.06
C ASP A 50 -2.58 9.65 -11.82
N ILE A 51 -2.40 8.74 -12.78
CA ILE A 51 -2.79 7.32 -12.62
C ILE A 51 -2.01 6.66 -11.49
N THR A 52 -0.70 6.94 -11.39
CA THR A 52 0.14 6.39 -10.31
C THR A 52 -0.36 6.85 -8.94
N LEU A 53 -0.65 8.13 -8.78
CA LEU A 53 -1.16 8.71 -7.53
C LEU A 53 -2.53 8.13 -7.15
N ASP A 54 -3.41 7.98 -8.14
CA ASP A 54 -4.74 7.42 -7.93
C ASP A 54 -4.68 5.94 -7.52
N LEU A 55 -3.86 5.12 -8.19
CA LEU A 55 -3.64 3.72 -7.82
C LEU A 55 -3.05 3.58 -6.42
N ASP A 56 -2.08 4.42 -6.07
CA ASP A 56 -1.44 4.39 -4.75
C ASP A 56 -2.42 4.81 -3.65
N THR A 57 -3.22 5.85 -3.90
CA THR A 57 -4.27 6.31 -3.00
C THR A 57 -5.31 5.23 -2.76
N ARG A 58 -5.84 4.62 -3.83
CA ARG A 58 -6.81 3.51 -3.73
C ARG A 58 -6.25 2.32 -2.96
N TYR A 59 -4.98 1.97 -3.20
CA TYR A 59 -4.32 0.90 -2.45
C TYR A 59 -4.25 1.21 -0.95
N HIS A 60 -3.86 2.44 -0.59
CA HIS A 60 -3.80 2.86 0.80
C HIS A 60 -5.17 2.88 1.49
N GLU A 61 -6.22 3.29 0.79
CA GLU A 61 -7.60 3.22 1.28
C GLU A 61 -8.03 1.77 1.53
N TRP A 62 -7.79 0.86 0.59
CA TRP A 62 -8.09 -0.56 0.77
C TRP A 62 -7.33 -1.20 1.92
N GLN A 63 -6.06 -0.84 2.11
CA GLN A 63 -5.28 -1.33 3.25
C GLN A 63 -5.85 -0.81 4.57
N LYS A 64 -6.26 0.46 4.65
CA LYS A 64 -6.90 1.02 5.85
C LYS A 64 -8.21 0.28 6.18
N GLU A 65 -9.06 0.08 5.18
CA GLU A 65 -10.31 -0.66 5.31
C GLU A 65 -10.06 -2.10 5.80
N LYS A 66 -9.13 -2.81 5.17
CA LYS A 66 -8.78 -4.20 5.54
C LYS A 66 -8.26 -4.31 6.97
N ASN A 67 -7.42 -3.37 7.43
CA ASN A 67 -6.93 -3.36 8.80
C ASN A 67 -8.05 -3.07 9.81
N HIS A 68 -9.00 -2.21 9.46
CA HIS A 68 -10.15 -1.90 10.31
C HIS A 68 -11.10 -3.11 10.47
N TYR A 69 -11.22 -3.97 9.47
CA TYR A 69 -11.94 -5.25 9.59
C TYR A 69 -11.18 -6.33 10.39
N GLN A 70 -9.84 -6.27 10.44
CA GLN A 70 -9.06 -7.20 11.26
C GLN A 70 -9.02 -6.82 12.74
N GLU A 71 -9.03 -5.53 13.06
CA GLU A 71 -9.18 -5.05 14.44
C GLU A 71 -10.58 -5.34 15.01
N LYS A 72 -11.59 -5.40 14.14
CA LYS A 72 -12.96 -5.80 14.49
C LYS A 72 -13.23 -7.29 14.32
N LYS A 73 -12.21 -8.16 14.42
CA LYS A 73 -12.50 -9.58 14.57
C LYS A 73 -13.17 -9.76 15.94
N PRO A 74 -14.46 -10.16 16.02
CA PRO A 74 -15.05 -10.49 17.31
C PRO A 74 -14.23 -11.64 17.90
N GLU A 75 -13.76 -11.45 19.12
CA GLU A 75 -13.16 -12.51 19.92
C GLU A 75 -14.09 -13.73 19.84
N PRO A 76 -13.59 -14.93 19.48
CA PRO A 76 -14.42 -16.12 19.50
C PRO A 76 -15.00 -16.25 20.92
N PRO A 77 -16.30 -16.55 21.08
CA PRO A 77 -16.91 -16.61 22.41
C PRO A 77 -16.13 -17.64 23.23
N GLN A 78 -15.41 -17.16 24.26
CA GLN A 78 -14.76 -18.02 25.23
C GLN A 78 -15.84 -18.88 25.86
N SER A 79 -15.89 -20.15 25.49
CA SER A 79 -16.84 -21.09 26.05
C SER A 79 -16.58 -21.18 27.54
N ILE A 80 -17.52 -20.67 28.32
CA ILE A 80 -17.58 -20.83 29.77
C ILE A 80 -17.82 -22.32 30.03
N SER A 81 -16.74 -23.08 30.21
CA SER A 81 -16.83 -24.44 30.74
C SER A 81 -16.59 -24.35 32.25
N SER A 82 -17.67 -24.60 32.96
CA SER A 82 -17.81 -24.46 34.41
C SER A 82 -17.11 -25.58 35.18
N HIS A 83 -16.30 -25.16 36.18
CA HIS A 83 -15.94 -25.84 37.44
C HIS A 83 -14.94 -27.03 37.46
N PRO A 84 -14.25 -27.31 38.61
CA PRO A 84 -14.07 -26.49 39.83
C PRO A 84 -12.59 -26.26 40.24
N GLN A 85 -12.42 -25.26 41.10
CA GLN A 85 -11.20 -24.96 41.86
C GLN A 85 -10.71 -26.18 42.66
N ASN A 86 -9.40 -26.43 42.65
CA ASN A 86 -8.75 -27.13 43.75
C ASN A 86 -7.57 -26.30 44.25
N SER A 87 -7.78 -25.69 45.41
CA SER A 87 -6.78 -25.00 46.21
C SER A 87 -5.95 -26.05 46.94
N SER A 88 -4.63 -25.99 46.84
CA SER A 88 -3.75 -26.56 47.87
C SER A 88 -2.53 -25.66 48.04
N SER A 89 -2.43 -25.12 49.25
CA SER A 89 -1.40 -24.23 49.77
C SER A 89 -0.16 -24.99 50.25
N SER A 90 0.85 -24.21 50.70
CA SER A 90 2.00 -24.59 51.55
C SER A 90 3.26 -25.01 50.82
N SER A 91 4.50 -24.70 51.22
CA SER A 91 5.14 -23.74 52.14
C SER A 91 6.66 -23.86 51.87
N HIS A 92 7.40 -22.82 52.25
CA HIS A 92 8.84 -22.75 52.53
C HIS A 92 9.72 -24.00 52.36
N LYS A 93 10.89 -23.79 51.72
CA LYS A 93 12.17 -24.01 52.38
C LYS A 93 13.31 -23.20 51.76
#